data_AF-A0A2V9S745-F1
#
_entry.id   AF-A0A2V9S745-F1
#
_cell.length_a   1.000
_cell.length_b   1.000
_cell.length_c   1.000
_cell.angle_alpha   90.00
_cell.angle_beta   90.00
_cell.angle_gamma   90.00
#
_symmetry.space_group_name_H-M   'P 1'
#
loop_
_entity.id
_entity.type
_entity.pdbx_description
1 polymer ?
#
loop_
_entity_poly.entity_id
_entity_poly.type
_entity_poly.pdbx_seq_one_letter_code
_entity_poly.pdbx_strand_id
1 'polypeptide(L)'
;MTVPKFTAALAKEYSDLFNRCKIAADKMTEVEEVVQRILQYQNRYASIAAQSTVPWYVIAVIHNMECGLDFTKHLHNGDSLKRRTVNVPAGRPKTGQPPFTFEVSALDALEYDKLTEWNDWSIGGICYKLEGFNGWGYRARKINSPYLWSYSNLYTSGKYVADNKWSGTAVSGQCGAAVILRRMSDQGAIDLASPPSSKLTDAATLAEVPRHLFNG
;
A
#
# COMPACT_ATOMS: atom_id res chain seq x y z
N MET A 1 -2.18 6.35 -22.03
CA MET A 1 -0.83 5.75 -21.85
C MET A 1 -1.02 4.26 -21.68
N THR A 2 -0.19 3.43 -22.32
CA THR A 2 -0.22 1.97 -22.13
C THR A 2 0.30 1.64 -20.72
N VAL A 3 -0.41 0.76 -20.00
CA VAL A 3 0.04 0.23 -18.72
C VAL A 3 1.40 -0.45 -18.91
N PRO A 4 2.46 -0.05 -18.18
CA PRO A 4 3.76 -0.72 -18.26
C PRO A 4 3.61 -2.19 -17.89
N LYS A 5 4.27 -3.08 -18.62
CA LYS A 5 4.36 -4.49 -18.19
C LYS A 5 5.34 -4.59 -17.03
N PHE A 6 5.00 -5.39 -16.03
CA PHE A 6 5.97 -5.76 -15.00
C PHE A 6 7.07 -6.63 -15.62
N THR A 7 8.31 -6.15 -15.54
CA THR A 7 9.51 -6.80 -16.11
C THR A 7 10.61 -6.78 -15.05
N ALA A 8 11.62 -7.65 -15.21
CA ALA A 8 12.79 -7.64 -14.32
C ALA A 8 13.49 -6.28 -14.26
N ALA A 9 13.54 -5.54 -15.39
CA ALA A 9 14.11 -4.20 -15.43
C ALA A 9 13.29 -3.20 -14.58
N LEU A 10 11.96 -3.25 -14.70
CA LEU A 10 11.07 -2.38 -13.91
C LEU A 10 11.10 -2.74 -12.42
N ALA A 11 11.12 -4.04 -12.09
CA ALA A 11 11.28 -4.50 -10.72
C ALA A 11 12.60 -4.00 -10.10
N LYS A 12 13.69 -4.04 -10.88
CA LYS A 12 15.00 -3.52 -10.47
C LYS A 12 14.97 -2.00 -10.27
N GLU A 13 14.36 -1.24 -11.19
CA GLU A 13 14.20 0.21 -11.07
C GLU A 13 13.56 0.58 -9.72
N TYR A 14 12.44 -0.06 -9.36
CA TYR A 14 11.79 0.18 -8.08
C TYR A 14 12.64 -0.23 -6.88
N SER A 15 13.31 -1.37 -6.96
CA SER A 15 14.19 -1.85 -5.88
C SER A 15 15.36 -0.88 -5.65
N ASP A 16 15.97 -0.39 -6.72
CA ASP A 16 17.05 0.61 -6.66
C ASP A 16 16.55 1.93 -6.06
N LEU A 17 15.34 2.37 -6.45
CA LEU A 17 14.69 3.55 -5.85
C LEU A 17 14.45 3.34 -4.35
N PHE A 18 13.88 2.21 -3.94
CA PHE A 18 13.61 1.93 -2.54
C PHE A 18 14.88 1.91 -1.69
N ASN A 19 15.94 1.26 -2.18
CA ASN A 19 17.22 1.16 -1.49
C ASN A 19 17.88 2.53 -1.29
N ARG A 20 17.78 3.42 -2.27
CA ARG A 20 18.34 4.79 -2.19
C ARG A 20 17.38 5.83 -1.60
N CYS A 21 16.18 5.42 -1.24
CA CYS A 21 15.17 6.28 -0.61
C CYS A 21 15.71 6.79 0.74
N LYS A 22 15.79 8.12 0.85
CA LYS A 22 16.14 8.83 2.08
C LYS A 22 14.95 9.70 2.45
N ILE A 23 14.36 9.41 3.59
CA ILE A 23 13.25 10.19 4.16
C ILE A 23 13.78 11.58 4.48
N ALA A 24 13.03 12.61 4.07
CA ALA A 24 13.40 14.00 4.33
C ALA A 24 13.36 14.27 5.85
N ALA A 25 14.40 14.92 6.37
CA ALA A 25 14.57 15.08 7.83
C ALA A 25 13.43 15.89 8.46
N ASP A 26 12.93 16.90 7.76
CA ASP A 26 11.79 17.73 8.15
C ASP A 26 10.45 16.99 8.10
N LYS A 27 10.40 15.81 7.47
CA LYS A 27 9.20 14.96 7.39
C LYS A 27 9.25 13.73 8.28
N MET A 28 10.38 13.45 8.92
CA MET A 28 10.56 12.22 9.71
C MET A 28 9.49 12.04 10.79
N THR A 29 9.13 13.10 11.52
CA THR A 29 8.09 13.03 12.56
C THR A 29 6.73 12.61 11.99
N GLU A 30 6.30 13.21 10.87
CA GLU A 30 5.03 12.84 10.23
C GLU A 30 5.05 11.38 9.73
N VAL A 31 6.21 10.91 9.21
CA VAL A 31 6.35 9.51 8.77
C VAL A 31 6.27 8.56 9.96
N GLU A 32 6.92 8.88 11.07
CA GLU A 32 6.88 8.10 12.31
C GLU A 32 5.46 7.96 12.85
N GLU A 33 4.71 9.05 12.91
CA GLU A 33 3.32 9.04 13.37
C GLU A 33 2.44 8.13 12.51
N VAL A 34 2.62 8.16 11.18
CA VAL A 34 1.90 7.25 10.26
C VAL A 34 2.29 5.80 10.52
N VAL A 35 3.58 5.49 10.63
CA VAL A 35 4.05 4.12 10.88
C VAL A 35 3.57 3.59 12.22
N GLN A 36 3.68 4.37 13.29
CA GLN A 36 3.19 3.97 14.61
C GLN A 36 1.70 3.66 14.60
N ARG A 37 0.89 4.49 13.93
CA ARG A 37 -0.54 4.22 13.76
C ARG A 37 -0.80 2.94 12.97
N ILE A 38 -0.04 2.67 11.90
CA ILE A 38 -0.15 1.42 11.14
C ILE A 38 0.12 0.21 12.03
N LEU A 39 1.22 0.25 12.80
CA LEU A 39 1.64 -0.87 13.65
C LEU A 39 0.62 -1.18 14.75
N GLN A 40 -0.07 -0.18 15.28
CA GLN A 40 -1.18 -0.38 16.23
C GLN A 40 -2.32 -1.26 15.67
N TYR A 41 -2.50 -1.27 14.34
CA TYR A 41 -3.55 -2.05 13.67
C TYR A 41 -3.01 -3.29 12.95
N GLN A 42 -1.75 -3.67 13.15
CA GLN A 42 -1.13 -4.80 12.45
C GLN A 42 -1.97 -6.08 12.52
N ASN A 43 -2.46 -6.45 13.71
CA ASN A 43 -3.28 -7.66 13.90
C ASN A 43 -4.58 -7.63 13.08
N ARG A 44 -5.16 -6.44 12.89
CA ARG A 44 -6.36 -6.26 12.08
C ARG A 44 -6.08 -6.45 10.59
N TYR A 45 -4.93 -5.99 10.11
CA TYR A 45 -4.51 -6.27 8.73
C TYR A 45 -4.09 -7.72 8.53
N ALA A 46 -3.48 -8.36 9.53
CA ALA A 46 -3.07 -9.75 9.47
C ALA A 46 -4.25 -10.70 9.22
N SER A 47 -5.43 -10.44 9.80
CA SER A 47 -6.63 -11.25 9.56
C SER A 47 -7.16 -11.13 8.13
N ILE A 48 -6.98 -9.98 7.49
CA ILE A 48 -7.32 -9.75 6.07
C ILE A 48 -6.27 -10.40 5.17
N ALA A 49 -4.99 -10.28 5.52
CA ALA A 49 -3.88 -10.91 4.81
C ALA A 49 -4.04 -12.44 4.76
N ALA A 50 -4.43 -13.06 5.88
CA ALA A 50 -4.69 -14.50 5.96
C ALA A 50 -5.80 -14.98 5.00
N GLN A 51 -6.74 -14.11 4.65
CA GLN A 51 -7.86 -14.43 3.74
C GLN A 51 -7.60 -14.06 2.28
N SER A 52 -6.65 -13.16 2.01
CA SER A 52 -6.44 -12.57 0.68
C SER A 52 -5.11 -12.89 0.03
N THR A 53 -4.16 -13.47 0.78
CA THR A 53 -2.74 -13.69 0.41
C THR A 53 -1.94 -12.41 0.13
N VAL A 54 -2.55 -11.24 0.27
CA VAL A 54 -1.88 -9.93 0.19
C VAL A 54 -1.16 -9.65 1.51
N PRO A 55 0.12 -9.25 1.51
CA PRO A 55 0.84 -8.96 2.75
C PRO A 55 0.16 -7.84 3.56
N TRP A 56 0.11 -8.01 4.89
CA TRP A 56 -0.60 -7.08 5.79
C TRP A 56 -0.13 -5.62 5.62
N TYR A 57 1.17 -5.42 5.38
CA TYR A 57 1.78 -4.10 5.22
C TYR A 57 1.40 -3.43 3.90
N VAL A 58 1.08 -4.19 2.85
CA VAL A 58 0.54 -3.66 1.59
C VAL A 58 -0.88 -3.14 1.83
N ILE A 59 -1.71 -3.93 2.52
CA ILE A 59 -3.08 -3.56 2.87
C ILE A 59 -3.08 -2.29 3.74
N ALA A 60 -2.21 -2.24 4.75
CA ALA A 60 -2.08 -1.10 5.65
C ALA A 60 -1.68 0.19 4.92
N VAL A 61 -0.73 0.09 3.99
CA VAL A 61 -0.27 1.23 3.21
C VAL A 61 -1.35 1.73 2.24
N ILE A 62 -2.07 0.83 1.55
CA ILE A 62 -3.24 1.22 0.74
C ILE A 62 -4.27 1.92 1.63
N HIS A 63 -4.58 1.37 2.81
CA HIS A 63 -5.55 1.97 3.73
C HIS A 63 -5.12 3.38 4.20
N ASN A 64 -3.83 3.59 4.45
CA ASN A 64 -3.32 4.93 4.73
C ASN A 64 -3.52 5.88 3.55
N MET A 65 -3.21 5.41 2.33
CA MET A 65 -3.27 6.25 1.13
C MET A 65 -4.69 6.66 0.76
N GLU A 66 -5.64 5.72 0.84
CA GLU A 66 -7.02 5.96 0.41
C GLU A 66 -7.89 6.60 1.51
N CYS A 67 -7.62 6.30 2.79
CA CYS A 67 -8.53 6.66 3.89
C CYS A 67 -7.84 7.27 5.11
N GLY A 68 -6.51 7.43 5.14
CA GLY A 68 -5.80 7.93 6.31
C GLY A 68 -5.93 7.03 7.55
N LEU A 69 -6.10 5.72 7.33
CA LEU A 69 -6.35 4.69 8.35
C LEU A 69 -7.71 4.81 9.07
N ASP A 70 -8.70 5.44 8.43
CA ASP A 70 -10.06 5.56 8.95
C ASP A 70 -10.89 4.28 8.65
N PHE A 71 -11.01 3.43 9.66
CA PHE A 71 -11.76 2.18 9.59
C PHE A 71 -13.29 2.33 9.49
N THR A 72 -13.80 3.56 9.33
CA THR A 72 -15.21 3.82 9.01
C THR A 72 -15.45 4.02 7.51
N LYS A 73 -14.38 3.90 6.69
CA LYS A 73 -14.39 4.10 5.24
C LYS A 73 -14.02 2.84 4.46
N HIS A 74 -14.49 2.78 3.22
CA HIS A 74 -14.19 1.75 2.24
C HIS A 74 -12.74 1.87 1.78
N LEU A 75 -12.00 0.75 1.79
CA LEU A 75 -10.63 0.70 1.27
C LEU A 75 -10.53 1.11 -0.20
N HIS A 76 -11.60 0.92 -0.98
CA HIS A 76 -11.70 1.29 -2.39
C HIS A 76 -11.31 2.74 -2.69
N ASN A 77 -11.93 3.68 -1.97
CA ASN A 77 -11.91 5.09 -2.36
C ASN A 77 -12.28 6.06 -1.22
N GLY A 78 -12.37 5.59 0.02
CA GLY A 78 -12.67 6.44 1.18
C GLY A 78 -14.14 6.77 1.40
N ASP A 79 -15.08 6.21 0.62
CA ASP A 79 -16.52 6.37 0.91
C ASP A 79 -16.89 5.73 2.27
N SER A 80 -17.93 6.25 2.93
CA SER A 80 -18.36 5.71 4.23
C SER A 80 -18.90 4.27 4.12
N LEU A 81 -18.48 3.39 5.04
CA LEU A 81 -18.97 2.00 5.17
C LEU A 81 -20.48 1.89 5.47
N LYS A 82 -21.17 2.99 5.78
CA LYS A 82 -22.61 3.03 6.06
C LYS A 82 -23.50 2.79 4.83
N ARG A 83 -22.91 2.75 3.63
CA ARG A 83 -23.60 2.49 2.35
C ARG A 83 -22.60 1.85 1.39
N ARG A 84 -23.04 1.45 0.20
CA ARG A 84 -22.09 1.08 -0.86
C ARG A 84 -21.34 2.31 -1.37
N THR A 85 -20.19 2.11 -1.98
CA THR A 85 -19.43 3.18 -2.65
C THR A 85 -20.31 3.88 -3.70
N VAL A 86 -20.20 5.20 -3.75
CA VAL A 86 -20.81 6.06 -4.77
C VAL A 86 -19.74 6.56 -5.75
N ASN A 87 -18.53 6.78 -5.26
CA ASN A 87 -17.36 7.07 -6.07
C ASN A 87 -16.85 5.79 -6.74
N VAL A 88 -16.06 5.94 -7.80
CA VAL A 88 -15.50 4.80 -8.54
C VAL A 88 -14.52 4.03 -7.65
N PRO A 89 -14.58 2.68 -7.61
CA PRO A 89 -15.59 1.82 -8.22
C PRO A 89 -16.94 1.88 -7.47
N ALA A 90 -18.01 2.28 -8.15
CA ALA A 90 -19.33 2.46 -7.54
C ALA A 90 -20.04 1.12 -7.27
N GLY A 91 -20.91 1.11 -6.25
CA GLY A 91 -21.74 -0.04 -5.91
C GLY A 91 -21.00 -1.17 -5.20
N ARG A 92 -19.88 -0.88 -4.52
CA ARG A 92 -19.06 -1.85 -3.77
C ARG A 92 -19.29 -1.79 -2.26
N PRO A 93 -19.12 -2.91 -1.51
CA PRO A 93 -18.98 -4.29 -1.97
C PRO A 93 -20.16 -4.76 -2.83
N LYS A 94 -20.06 -5.85 -3.59
CA LYS A 94 -21.20 -6.36 -4.40
C LYS A 94 -22.19 -7.20 -3.60
N THR A 95 -21.73 -7.87 -2.55
CA THR A 95 -22.52 -8.75 -1.70
C THR A 95 -22.70 -8.14 -0.30
N GLY A 96 -23.52 -8.76 0.55
CA GLY A 96 -23.84 -8.26 1.90
C GLY A 96 -24.71 -7.00 1.91
N GLN A 97 -24.98 -6.48 3.11
CA GLN A 97 -25.76 -5.25 3.33
C GLN A 97 -24.99 -4.28 4.26
N PRO A 98 -25.09 -2.96 4.03
CA PRO A 98 -24.47 -1.98 4.91
C PRO A 98 -25.18 -1.88 6.28
N PRO A 99 -24.52 -1.36 7.33
CA PRO A 99 -23.13 -0.92 7.34
C PRO A 99 -22.15 -2.09 7.21
N PHE A 100 -21.13 -1.93 6.38
CA PHE A 100 -20.08 -2.94 6.19
C PHE A 100 -19.01 -2.82 7.28
N THR A 101 -18.33 -3.92 7.58
CA THR A 101 -17.05 -3.85 8.28
C THR A 101 -15.95 -3.45 7.30
N PHE A 102 -14.85 -2.92 7.83
CA PHE A 102 -13.68 -2.60 7.03
C PHE A 102 -13.13 -3.84 6.33
N GLU A 103 -13.10 -4.99 7.03
CA GLU A 103 -12.57 -6.25 6.52
C GLU A 103 -13.32 -6.74 5.28
N VAL A 104 -14.67 -6.67 5.30
CA VAL A 104 -15.50 -7.02 4.14
C VAL A 104 -15.21 -6.08 2.97
N SER A 105 -15.10 -4.78 3.25
CA SER A 105 -14.74 -3.81 2.20
C SER A 105 -13.32 -4.02 1.66
N ALA A 106 -12.38 -4.36 2.53
CA ALA A 106 -10.98 -4.53 2.16
C ALA A 106 -10.82 -5.75 1.24
N LEU A 107 -11.43 -6.88 1.59
CA LEU A 107 -11.38 -8.09 0.76
C LEU A 107 -11.98 -7.85 -0.63
N ASP A 108 -13.14 -7.19 -0.73
CA ASP A 108 -13.74 -6.85 -2.03
C ASP A 108 -12.87 -5.86 -2.85
N ALA A 109 -12.16 -4.93 -2.20
CA ALA A 109 -11.21 -4.03 -2.86
C ALA A 109 -9.98 -4.77 -3.38
N LEU A 110 -9.35 -5.62 -2.56
CA LEU A 110 -8.19 -6.41 -2.94
C LEU A 110 -8.49 -7.35 -4.11
N GLU A 111 -9.68 -7.94 -4.14
CA GLU A 111 -10.15 -8.76 -5.26
C GLU A 111 -10.41 -7.90 -6.51
N TYR A 112 -11.10 -6.76 -6.37
CA TYR A 112 -11.40 -5.87 -7.49
C TYR A 112 -10.13 -5.38 -8.21
N ASP A 113 -9.09 -5.01 -7.45
CA ASP A 113 -7.81 -4.53 -7.97
C ASP A 113 -6.83 -5.66 -8.33
N LYS A 114 -7.31 -6.92 -8.30
CA LYS A 114 -6.54 -8.12 -8.64
C LYS A 114 -5.23 -8.21 -7.86
N LEU A 115 -5.27 -7.81 -6.59
CA LEU A 115 -4.14 -7.97 -5.66
C LEU A 115 -4.08 -9.40 -5.15
N THR A 116 -5.23 -10.09 -5.05
CA THR A 116 -5.31 -11.52 -4.68
C THR A 116 -4.79 -12.46 -5.76
N GLU A 117 -4.70 -12.01 -7.02
CA GLU A 117 -4.13 -12.75 -8.15
C GLU A 117 -2.61 -12.49 -8.32
N TRP A 118 -2.04 -11.58 -7.53
CA TRP A 118 -0.65 -11.16 -7.64
C TRP A 118 0.27 -11.96 -6.74
N ASN A 119 1.44 -12.36 -7.25
CA ASN A 119 2.35 -13.27 -6.55
C ASN A 119 3.75 -12.69 -6.29
N ASP A 120 4.12 -11.56 -6.89
CA ASP A 120 5.44 -10.95 -6.67
C ASP A 120 5.36 -9.88 -5.58
N TRP A 121 5.49 -10.31 -4.33
CA TRP A 121 5.55 -9.40 -3.18
C TRP A 121 6.98 -8.98 -2.83
N SER A 122 7.92 -9.04 -3.78
CA SER A 122 9.19 -8.31 -3.64
C SER A 122 8.92 -6.81 -3.61
N ILE A 123 9.87 -6.01 -3.11
CA ILE A 123 9.71 -4.55 -3.07
C ILE A 123 9.42 -3.94 -4.45
N GLY A 124 10.01 -4.50 -5.52
CA GLY A 124 9.75 -4.09 -6.88
C GLY A 124 8.32 -4.39 -7.34
N GLY A 125 7.81 -5.57 -7.02
CA GLY A 125 6.43 -5.96 -7.32
C GLY A 125 5.40 -5.19 -6.49
N ILE A 126 5.67 -4.92 -5.21
CA ILE A 126 4.85 -4.08 -4.34
C ILE A 126 4.74 -2.67 -4.93
N CYS A 127 5.88 -2.02 -5.24
CA CYS A 127 5.89 -0.67 -5.80
C CYS A 127 5.17 -0.60 -7.15
N TYR A 128 5.33 -1.63 -8.00
CA TYR A 128 4.58 -1.75 -9.25
C TYR A 128 3.06 -1.79 -9.03
N LYS A 129 2.58 -2.63 -8.11
CA LYS A 129 1.14 -2.73 -7.81
C LYS A 129 0.59 -1.45 -7.18
N LEU A 130 1.33 -0.81 -6.27
CA LEU A 130 0.92 0.44 -5.62
C LEU A 130 0.90 1.62 -6.60
N GLU A 131 1.88 1.74 -7.50
CA GLU A 131 1.82 2.77 -8.56
C GLU A 131 0.64 2.51 -9.50
N GLY A 132 0.37 1.25 -9.84
CA GLY A 132 -0.78 0.87 -10.64
C GLY A 132 -2.12 1.18 -9.97
N PHE A 133 -2.21 1.00 -8.64
CA PHE A 133 -3.39 1.32 -7.83
C PHE A 133 -3.76 2.80 -7.94
N ASN A 134 -2.76 3.70 -7.81
CA ASN A 134 -2.95 5.14 -8.00
C ASN A 134 -3.07 5.54 -9.48
N GLY A 135 -2.37 4.85 -10.37
CA GLY A 135 -2.31 5.11 -11.81
C GLY A 135 -0.94 5.59 -12.33
N TRP A 136 -0.68 5.25 -13.60
CA TRP A 136 0.62 5.36 -14.28
C TRP A 136 0.98 6.74 -14.85
N GLY A 137 0.15 7.77 -14.62
CA GLY A 137 0.27 9.07 -15.30
C GLY A 137 1.62 9.77 -15.10
N TYR A 138 2.28 9.52 -13.98
CA TYR A 138 3.56 10.12 -13.60
C TYR A 138 4.73 9.70 -14.50
N ARG A 139 4.69 8.49 -15.09
CA ARG A 139 5.76 8.00 -15.97
C ARG A 139 5.91 8.81 -17.25
N ALA A 140 4.82 9.30 -17.84
CA ALA A 140 4.87 10.20 -19.00
C ALA A 140 5.56 11.53 -18.68
N ARG A 141 5.53 11.93 -17.40
CA ARG A 141 6.14 13.16 -16.92
C ARG A 141 7.59 12.96 -16.48
N LYS A 142 8.12 11.73 -16.55
CA LYS A 142 9.49 11.37 -16.14
C LYS A 142 9.79 11.79 -14.70
N ILE A 143 8.79 11.68 -13.83
CA ILE A 143 8.95 11.89 -12.40
C ILE A 143 8.50 10.64 -11.65
N ASN A 144 9.10 10.45 -10.49
CA ASN A 144 8.66 9.45 -9.54
C ASN A 144 7.29 9.84 -8.97
N SER A 145 6.36 8.88 -8.89
CA SER A 145 5.02 9.14 -8.38
C SER A 145 5.07 9.62 -6.92
N PRO A 146 4.44 10.78 -6.58
CA PRO A 146 4.30 11.20 -5.19
C PRO A 146 3.52 10.21 -4.34
N TYR A 147 2.63 9.42 -4.94
CA TYR A 147 1.90 8.36 -4.23
C TYR A 147 2.86 7.33 -3.61
N LEU A 148 3.99 7.06 -4.27
CA LEU A 148 5.03 6.19 -3.71
C LEU A 148 6.06 6.97 -2.88
N TRP A 149 6.54 8.10 -3.40
CA TRP A 149 7.84 8.66 -3.00
C TRP A 149 7.79 10.02 -2.30
N SER A 150 6.60 10.60 -2.12
CA SER A 150 6.45 11.85 -1.35
C SER A 150 7.05 11.71 0.05
N TYR A 151 7.71 12.78 0.52
CA TYR A 151 8.49 12.86 1.78
C TYR A 151 9.87 12.21 1.73
N SER A 152 10.41 11.98 0.53
CA SER A 152 11.79 11.50 0.33
C SER A 152 12.56 12.33 -0.68
N ASN A 153 13.87 12.10 -0.75
CA ASN A 153 14.76 12.64 -1.79
C ASN A 153 14.39 12.22 -3.24
N LEU A 154 13.42 11.33 -3.43
CA LEU A 154 13.02 10.82 -4.74
C LEU A 154 11.88 11.62 -5.38
N TYR A 155 11.29 12.58 -4.65
CA TYR A 155 10.22 13.44 -5.12
C TYR A 155 10.42 14.86 -4.61
N THR A 156 10.14 15.86 -5.45
CA THR A 156 10.26 17.28 -5.07
C THR A 156 8.94 18.01 -5.30
N SER A 157 8.41 17.98 -6.52
CA SER A 157 7.14 18.59 -6.87
C SER A 157 6.53 17.93 -8.10
N GLY A 158 5.29 18.30 -8.39
CA GLY A 158 4.53 17.83 -9.52
C GLY A 158 3.49 16.80 -9.07
N LYS A 159 2.21 17.09 -9.29
CA LYS A 159 1.14 16.12 -9.06
C LYS A 159 -0.08 16.39 -9.91
N TYR A 160 -0.90 15.36 -10.08
CA TYR A 160 -2.28 15.54 -10.51
C TYR A 160 -3.09 16.08 -9.32
N VAL A 161 -3.64 17.28 -9.46
CA VAL A 161 -4.44 17.94 -8.41
C VAL A 161 -5.94 17.59 -8.52
N ALA A 162 -6.34 17.06 -9.67
CA ALA A 162 -7.61 16.42 -9.93
C ALA A 162 -7.43 15.50 -11.15
N ASP A 163 -8.47 14.74 -11.49
CA ASP A 163 -8.47 13.87 -12.66
C ASP A 163 -8.03 14.62 -13.92
N ASN A 164 -6.96 14.13 -14.54
CA ASN A 164 -6.30 14.69 -15.71
C ASN A 164 -5.78 16.14 -15.55
N LYS A 165 -5.83 16.74 -14.35
CA LYS A 165 -5.31 18.10 -14.09
C LYS A 165 -3.93 18.04 -13.45
N TRP A 166 -2.92 18.11 -14.31
CA TRP A 166 -1.51 18.17 -13.89
C TRP A 166 -1.11 19.56 -13.39
N SER A 167 -0.34 19.62 -12.30
CA SER A 167 0.44 20.80 -11.90
C SER A 167 1.89 20.39 -11.70
N GLY A 168 2.83 21.14 -12.30
CA GLY A 168 4.28 20.89 -12.16
C GLY A 168 4.87 21.39 -10.84
N THR A 169 4.17 22.29 -10.16
CA THR A 169 4.64 22.97 -8.94
C THR A 169 3.92 22.53 -7.68
N ALA A 170 2.74 21.89 -7.81
CA ALA A 170 2.03 21.36 -6.65
C ALA A 170 2.84 20.24 -5.99
N VAL A 171 2.94 20.29 -4.67
CA VAL A 171 3.66 19.31 -3.85
C VAL A 171 2.65 18.44 -3.11
N SER A 172 2.94 17.14 -2.99
CA SER A 172 2.12 16.25 -2.17
C SER A 172 2.36 16.51 -0.68
N GLY A 173 1.28 16.72 0.07
CA GLY A 173 1.28 16.80 1.54
C GLY A 173 0.93 15.48 2.22
N GLN A 174 1.04 14.36 1.49
CA GLN A 174 0.78 13.02 1.99
C GLN A 174 2.08 12.22 1.94
N CYS A 175 2.37 11.45 2.99
CA CYS A 175 3.50 10.53 3.02
C CYS A 175 3.33 9.44 1.95
N GLY A 176 4.35 9.21 1.14
CA GLY A 176 4.30 8.21 0.08
C GLY A 176 4.30 6.78 0.59
N ALA A 177 3.59 5.90 -0.10
CA ALA A 177 3.44 4.49 0.23
C ALA A 177 4.79 3.75 0.37
N ALA A 178 5.74 3.98 -0.53
CA ALA A 178 7.07 3.39 -0.47
C ALA A 178 7.92 4.00 0.66
N VAL A 179 7.68 5.25 1.03
CA VAL A 179 8.34 5.90 2.19
C VAL A 179 7.87 5.27 3.51
N ILE A 180 6.58 4.96 3.63
CA ILE A 180 6.02 4.24 4.79
C ILE A 180 6.63 2.84 4.88
N LEU A 181 6.65 2.09 3.78
CA LEU A 181 7.30 0.76 3.72
C LEU A 181 8.79 0.85 4.08
N ARG A 182 9.49 1.88 3.58
CA ARG A 182 10.91 2.10 3.90
C ARG A 182 11.11 2.30 5.39
N ARG A 183 10.30 3.13 6.04
CA ARG A 183 10.41 3.37 7.48
C ARG A 183 10.07 2.13 8.30
N MET A 184 9.03 1.39 7.95
CA MET A 184 8.71 0.10 8.61
C MET A 184 9.87 -0.90 8.47
N SER A 185 10.54 -0.94 7.31
CA SER A 185 11.70 -1.80 7.10
C SER A 185 12.92 -1.33 7.90
N ASP A 186 13.20 -0.02 7.94
CA ASP A 186 14.29 0.55 8.75
C ASP A 186 14.09 0.29 10.27
N GLN A 187 12.84 0.12 10.72
CA GLN A 187 12.50 -0.25 12.11
C GLN A 187 12.49 -1.77 12.37
N GLY A 188 12.71 -2.59 11.33
CA GLY A 188 12.64 -4.05 11.43
C GLY A 188 11.22 -4.61 11.62
N ALA A 189 10.18 -3.79 11.40
CA ALA A 189 8.79 -4.25 11.49
C ALA A 189 8.36 -5.12 10.29
N ILE A 190 9.07 -4.97 9.17
CA ILE A 190 8.94 -5.81 7.96
C ILE A 190 10.33 -6.05 7.36
N ASP A 191 10.49 -7.16 6.66
CA ASP A 191 11.70 -7.44 5.88
C ASP A 191 11.41 -7.25 4.39
N LEU A 192 11.83 -6.11 3.85
CA LEU A 192 11.78 -5.80 2.42
C LEU A 192 13.16 -5.46 1.86
N ALA A 193 14.20 -5.57 2.69
CA ALA A 193 15.56 -5.21 2.34
C ALA A 193 16.35 -6.47 1.99
N SER A 194 16.18 -6.98 0.76
CA SER A 194 17.10 -7.98 0.17
C SER A 194 17.04 -7.98 -1.37
N PRO A 195 18.13 -8.38 -2.07
CA PRO A 195 18.22 -8.39 -3.53
C PRO A 195 17.15 -9.31 -4.16
N PRO A 196 16.90 -9.27 -5.48
CA PRO A 196 15.86 -10.08 -6.11
C PRO A 196 16.12 -11.56 -5.87
N SER A 197 15.42 -12.15 -4.90
CA SER A 197 15.47 -13.58 -4.62
C SER A 197 14.50 -14.28 -5.56
N SER A 198 15.01 -15.21 -6.35
CA SER A 198 14.23 -16.05 -7.26
C SER A 198 13.42 -17.16 -6.54
N LYS A 199 13.10 -16.99 -5.25
CA LYS A 199 12.33 -17.95 -4.47
C LYS A 199 11.44 -17.23 -3.47
N LEU A 200 10.13 -17.29 -3.68
CA LEU A 200 9.15 -17.07 -2.62
C LEU A 200 9.29 -18.19 -1.59
N THR A 201 9.74 -17.85 -0.40
CA THR A 201 9.31 -18.52 0.83
C THR A 201 9.23 -17.44 1.88
N ASP A 202 8.02 -16.99 2.19
CA ASP A 202 7.62 -16.58 3.54
C ASP A 202 6.09 -16.61 3.61
N ALA A 203 5.57 -17.82 3.52
CA ALA A 203 4.39 -18.21 4.28
C ALA A 203 4.91 -19.06 5.44
N ALA A 204 4.60 -18.65 6.67
CA ALA A 204 4.83 -19.36 7.93
C ALA A 204 6.25 -19.29 8.56
N THR A 205 6.51 -18.18 9.25
CA THR A 205 7.11 -18.24 10.60
C THR A 205 6.35 -17.30 11.54
N LEU A 206 5.10 -17.65 11.84
CA LEU A 206 4.56 -17.37 13.17
C LEU A 206 4.96 -18.57 14.02
N ALA A 207 5.67 -18.33 15.11
CA ALA A 207 5.95 -19.35 16.11
C ALA A 207 4.63 -20.03 16.50
N GLU A 208 4.58 -21.36 16.44
CA GLU A 208 3.42 -22.14 16.83
C GLU A 208 2.99 -21.76 18.25
N VAL A 209 1.76 -21.29 18.41
CA VAL A 209 1.14 -21.15 19.72
C VAL A 209 1.03 -22.56 20.31
N PRO A 210 1.65 -22.85 21.47
CA PRO A 210 1.61 -24.18 22.04
C PRO A 210 0.17 -24.62 22.35
N ARG A 211 -0.24 -25.78 21.80
CA ARG A 211 -1.59 -26.35 21.94
C ARG A 211 -2.00 -26.73 23.38
N HIS A 212 -1.16 -26.51 24.39
CA HIS A 212 -1.47 -26.83 25.79
C HIS A 212 -2.29 -25.75 26.52
N LEU A 213 -2.61 -24.62 25.87
CA LEU A 213 -3.40 -23.52 26.44
C LEU A 213 -4.90 -23.54 26.11
N PHE A 214 -5.40 -24.59 25.43
CA PHE A 214 -6.81 -24.70 25.02
C PHE A 214 -7.57 -25.88 25.63
N ASN A 215 -7.02 -26.55 26.64
CA ASN A 215 -7.79 -27.48 27.47
C ASN A 215 -7.86 -26.95 28.91
N GLY A 216 -9.00 -26.35 29.24
CA GLY A 216 -9.43 -25.92 30.56
C GLY A 216 -10.91 -25.61 30.50
#